data_AF-X1EAZ5-F1
#
_entry.id   AF-X1EAZ5-F1
#
_cell.length_a   1.000
_cell.length_b   1.000
_cell.length_c   1.000
_cell.angle_alpha   90.00
_cell.angle_beta   90.00
_cell.angle_gamma   90.00
#
_symmetry.space_group_name_H-M   'P 1'
#
loop_
_entity.id
_entity.type
_entity.pdbx_description
1 polymer ?
#
loop_
_entity_poly.entity_id
_entity_poly.type
_entity_poly.pdbx_seq_one_letter_code
_entity_poly.pdbx_strand_id
1 'polypeptide(L)'
;MNPFGKKLNVRLRTDSGFLSRPSNIGSFSAGKIVEGQGPQTVVLRREDFKGTEGKELEWSKIATFEITVLDAATNQKIALMADNGEKVLQLIELRD
;
A
#
# COMPACT_ATOMS: atom_id res chain seq x y z
N MET A 1 10.00 0.22 5.96
CA MET A 1 10.45 -0.39 4.68
C MET A 1 11.89 -0.05 4.46
N ASN A 2 12.74 -0.96 3.98
CA ASN A 2 14.12 -0.64 3.62
C ASN A 2 14.27 -0.57 2.09
N PRO A 3 14.56 0.61 1.50
CA PRO A 3 14.76 0.76 0.06
C PRO A 3 16.13 0.29 -0.44
N PHE A 4 17.13 0.05 0.44
CA PHE A 4 18.48 -0.38 0.07
C PHE A 4 19.11 0.45 -1.07
N GLY A 5 18.95 1.78 -1.01
CA GLY A 5 19.46 2.71 -2.01
C GLY A 5 18.63 2.81 -3.30
N LYS A 6 17.53 2.05 -3.43
CA LYS A 6 16.61 2.14 -4.57
C LYS A 6 15.50 3.15 -4.32
N LYS A 7 14.92 3.64 -5.42
CA LYS A 7 13.68 4.41 -5.40
C LYS A 7 12.51 3.44 -5.58
N LEU A 8 11.68 3.32 -4.56
CA LEU A 8 10.56 2.38 -4.52
C LEU A 8 9.23 3.11 -4.62
N ASN A 9 8.28 2.53 -5.34
CA ASN A 9 6.88 2.96 -5.34
C ASN A 9 6.07 1.95 -4.51
N VAL A 10 5.63 2.40 -3.34
CA VAL A 10 4.79 1.61 -2.44
C VAL A 10 3.34 1.95 -2.73
N ARG A 11 2.56 0.95 -3.11
CA ARG A 11 1.13 1.08 -3.41
C ARG A 11 0.32 0.25 -2.43
N LEU A 12 -0.68 0.88 -1.83
CA LEU A 12 -1.72 0.23 -1.06
C LEU A 12 -3.00 0.22 -1.88
N ARG A 13 -3.71 -0.90 -1.90
CA ARG A 13 -5.05 -1.02 -2.47
C ARG A 13 -5.98 -1.64 -1.44
N THR A 14 -7.16 -1.07 -1.31
CA THR A 14 -8.28 -1.63 -0.54
C THR A 14 -9.43 -1.91 -1.49
N ASP A 15 -10.23 -2.93 -1.17
CA ASP A 15 -11.39 -3.30 -1.97
C ASP A 15 -12.52 -3.84 -1.07
N SER A 16 -13.76 -3.48 -1.41
CA SER A 16 -14.97 -3.90 -0.70
C SER A 16 -15.87 -4.83 -1.53
N GLY A 17 -15.42 -5.32 -2.68
CA GLY A 17 -16.23 -6.02 -3.68
C GLY A 17 -16.85 -7.33 -3.19
N PHE A 18 -16.27 -7.94 -2.15
CA PHE A 18 -16.80 -9.14 -1.50
C PHE A 18 -17.84 -8.86 -0.41
N LEU A 19 -18.08 -7.59 -0.07
CA LEU A 19 -19.12 -7.24 0.89
C LEU A 19 -20.49 -7.17 0.22
N SER A 20 -21.55 -7.23 1.04
CA SER A 20 -22.91 -6.99 0.58
C SER A 20 -23.04 -5.65 -0.15
N ARG A 21 -24.01 -5.51 -1.07
CA ARG A 21 -24.18 -4.29 -1.89
C ARG A 21 -24.16 -2.98 -1.08
N PRO A 22 -24.82 -2.86 0.10
CA PRO A 22 -24.75 -1.62 0.91
C PRO A 22 -23.35 -1.29 1.44
N SER A 23 -22.51 -2.30 1.62
CA SER A 23 -21.15 -2.16 2.16
C SER A 23 -20.09 -2.12 1.06
N ASN A 24 -20.46 -2.33 -0.20
CA ASN A 24 -19.55 -2.21 -1.32
C ASN A 24 -19.40 -0.74 -1.73
N ILE A 25 -18.34 -0.11 -1.24
CA ILE A 25 -17.95 1.28 -1.53
C ILE A 25 -16.88 1.40 -2.64
N GLY A 26 -16.50 0.29 -3.26
CA GLY A 26 -15.53 0.21 -4.35
C GLY A 26 -14.11 -0.07 -3.89
N SER A 27 -13.14 0.36 -4.72
CA SER A 27 -11.72 0.19 -4.44
C SER A 27 -11.05 1.54 -4.21
N PHE A 28 -10.12 1.59 -3.26
CA PHE A 28 -9.32 2.77 -2.99
C PHE A 28 -7.84 2.43 -3.08
N SER A 29 -7.03 3.39 -3.49
CA SER A 29 -5.59 3.19 -3.61
C SER A 29 -4.81 4.43 -3.19
N ALA A 30 -3.69 4.19 -2.53
CA ALA A 30 -2.73 5.21 -2.16
C ALA A 30 -1.33 4.78 -2.60
N GLY A 31 -0.49 5.75 -2.93
CA GLY A 31 0.87 5.49 -3.39
C GLY A 31 1.86 6.47 -2.78
N LYS A 32 3.03 5.98 -2.37
CA LYS A 32 4.13 6.83 -1.91
C LYS A 32 5.45 6.36 -2.50
N ILE A 33 6.25 7.33 -2.95
CA ILE A 33 7.64 7.08 -3.32
C ILE A 33 8.49 7.09 -2.06
N VAL A 34 9.39 6.11 -1.96
CA VAL A 34 10.30 5.93 -0.83
C VAL A 34 11.70 5.70 -1.36
N GLU A 35 12.69 6.37 -0.79
CA GLU A 35 14.10 6.25 -1.15
C GLU A 35 14.98 6.40 0.09
N GLY A 36 16.25 5.99 0.00
CA GLY A 36 17.20 6.07 1.10
C GLY A 36 18.02 4.79 1.29
N GLN A 37 18.97 4.83 2.22
CA GLN A 37 19.92 3.73 2.48
C GLN A 37 19.53 2.84 3.67
N GLY A 38 18.40 3.11 4.32
CA GLY A 38 17.97 2.39 5.51
C GLY A 38 16.46 2.45 5.75
N PRO A 39 15.97 1.89 6.86
CA PRO A 39 14.55 1.81 7.17
C PRO A 39 13.84 3.17 7.10
N GLN A 40 12.76 3.23 6.32
CA GLN A 40 11.87 4.36 6.12
C GLN A 40 10.46 4.04 6.65
N THR A 41 9.82 5.03 7.27
CA THR A 41 8.42 4.94 7.68
C THR A 41 7.53 5.60 6.64
N VAL A 42 6.56 4.83 6.13
CA VAL A 42 5.54 5.33 5.20
C VAL A 42 4.27 5.58 5.99
N VAL A 43 3.90 6.85 6.14
CA VAL A 43 2.60 7.26 6.67
C VAL A 43 1.70 7.60 5.50
N LEU A 44 0.55 6.94 5.45
CA LEU A 44 -0.57 7.18 4.53
C LEU A 44 -1.83 7.39 5.36
N ARG A 45 -2.51 8.49 5.14
CA ARG A 45 -3.75 8.87 5.80
C ARG A 45 -4.94 8.51 4.92
N ARG A 46 -6.14 8.52 5.49
CA ARG A 46 -7.38 8.17 4.75
C ARG A 46 -7.55 9.06 3.51
N GLU A 47 -7.24 10.35 3.63
CA GLU A 47 -7.29 11.33 2.54
C GLU A 47 -6.26 11.11 1.43
N ASP A 48 -5.21 10.32 1.66
CA ASP A 48 -4.24 9.97 0.62
C ASP A 48 -4.80 8.92 -0.35
N PHE A 49 -5.88 8.23 0.03
CA PHE A 49 -6.52 7.21 -0.78
C PHE A 49 -7.46 7.83 -1.82
N LYS A 50 -7.19 7.52 -3.08
CA LYS A 50 -8.05 7.86 -4.22
C LYS A 50 -8.86 6.62 -4.59
N GLY A 51 -10.17 6.79 -4.76
CA GLY A 51 -11.05 5.67 -5.09
C GLY A 51 -12.29 6.10 -5.84
N THR A 52 -13.36 5.35 -5.66
CA THR A 52 -14.64 5.54 -6.33
C THR A 52 -15.20 6.95 -6.12
N GLU A 53 -15.68 7.57 -7.20
CA GLU A 53 -16.21 8.92 -7.18
C GLU A 53 -17.35 9.09 -6.18
N GLY A 54 -17.31 10.17 -5.39
CA GLY A 54 -18.32 10.45 -4.37
C GLY A 54 -18.31 9.50 -3.16
N LYS A 55 -17.25 8.70 -3.00
CA LYS A 55 -17.06 7.81 -1.85
C LYS A 55 -15.75 8.12 -1.14
N GLU A 56 -15.75 7.90 0.16
CA GLU A 56 -14.56 7.95 1.01
C GLU A 56 -14.23 6.55 1.51
N LEU A 57 -12.95 6.33 1.81
CA LEU A 57 -12.49 5.07 2.37
C LEU A 57 -13.03 4.89 3.79
N GLU A 58 -13.77 3.80 4.02
CA GLU A 58 -14.21 3.39 5.36
C GLU A 58 -13.44 2.12 5.78
N TRP A 59 -12.68 2.20 6.88
CA TRP A 59 -11.87 1.07 7.37
C TRP A 59 -12.71 -0.19 7.65
N SER A 60 -13.92 0.00 8.15
CA SER A 60 -14.89 -1.08 8.43
C SER A 60 -15.43 -1.77 7.18
N LYS A 61 -15.20 -1.21 5.99
CA LYS A 61 -15.67 -1.74 4.69
C LYS A 61 -14.54 -2.29 3.83
N ILE A 62 -13.37 -2.52 4.39
CA ILE A 62 -12.28 -3.21 3.69
C ILE A 62 -12.52 -4.72 3.76
N ALA A 63 -12.69 -5.35 2.60
CA ALA A 63 -12.69 -6.81 2.47
C ALA A 63 -11.31 -7.34 2.06
N THR A 64 -10.61 -6.61 1.20
CA THR A 64 -9.27 -6.97 0.71
C THR A 64 -8.31 -5.83 0.93
N PHE A 65 -7.10 -6.15 1.38
CA PHE A 65 -5.98 -5.22 1.52
C PHE A 65 -4.75 -5.77 0.79
N GLU A 66 -4.25 -5.04 -0.20
CA GLU A 66 -3.08 -5.41 -1.00
C GLU A 66 -1.97 -4.38 -0.84
N ILE A 67 -0.74 -4.87 -0.69
CA ILE A 67 0.48 -4.06 -0.70
C ILE A 67 1.32 -4.50 -1.88
N THR A 68 1.64 -3.55 -2.76
CA THR A 68 2.58 -3.77 -3.85
C THR A 68 3.76 -2.83 -3.70
N VAL A 69 4.97 -3.35 -3.84
CA VAL A 69 6.20 -2.55 -3.90
C VAL A 69 6.81 -2.73 -5.28
N LEU A 70 7.06 -1.62 -5.95
CA LEU A 70 7.65 -1.59 -7.28
C LEU A 70 8.98 -0.85 -7.25
N ASP A 71 9.93 -1.28 -8.07
CA ASP A 71 11.05 -0.42 -8.44
C ASP A 71 10.53 0.76 -9.27
N ALA A 72 10.84 1.99 -8.89
CA ALA A 72 10.29 3.17 -9.56
C ALA A 72 10.89 3.41 -10.95
N ALA A 73 12.09 2.89 -11.23
CA ALA A 73 12.74 3.03 -12.52
C ALA A 73 12.24 1.99 -13.53
N THR A 74 12.07 0.74 -13.09
CA THR A 74 11.68 -0.36 -13.98
C THR A 74 10.19 -0.72 -13.91
N ASN A 75 9.46 -0.20 -12.92
CA ASN A 75 8.07 -0.53 -12.61
C ASN A 75 7.84 -2.04 -12.34
N GLN A 76 8.91 -2.79 -12.06
CA GLN A 76 8.85 -4.22 -11.73
C GLN A 76 8.47 -4.42 -10.27
N LYS A 77 7.67 -5.45 -10.00
CA LYS A 77 7.34 -5.87 -8.63
C LYS A 77 8.59 -6.36 -7.91
N ILE A 78 8.80 -5.86 -6.71
CA ILE A 78 9.86 -6.31 -5.81
C ILE A 78 9.24 -7.31 -4.82
N ALA A 79 9.90 -8.45 -4.65
CA ALA A 79 9.54 -9.40 -3.61
C ALA A 79 9.71 -8.74 -2.23
N LEU A 80 8.68 -8.81 -1.39
CA LEU A 80 8.71 -8.19 -0.04
C LEU A 80 9.66 -8.91 0.93
N MET A 81 10.04 -10.14 0.57
CA MET A 81 11.14 -10.91 1.15
C MET A 81 12.14 -11.17 0.05
N ALA A 82 13.41 -10.83 0.28
CA ALA A 82 14.49 -11.23 -0.61
C ALA A 82 14.86 -12.71 -0.35
N ASP A 83 15.42 -13.37 -1.37
CA ASP A 83 15.82 -14.79 -1.29
C ASP A 83 16.91 -15.04 -0.23
N ASN A 84 17.66 -13.99 0.15
CA ASN A 84 18.65 -14.00 1.23
C ASN A 84 18.06 -13.82 2.64
N GLY A 85 16.72 -13.73 2.77
CA GLY A 85 16.03 -13.54 4.04
C GLY A 85 15.91 -12.08 4.51
N GLU A 86 16.45 -11.10 3.78
CA GLU A 86 16.25 -9.68 4.12
C GLU A 86 14.81 -9.24 3.86
N LYS A 87 14.22 -8.57 4.86
CA LYS A 87 12.86 -8.06 4.81
C LYS A 87 12.84 -6.63 4.24
N VAL A 88 12.26 -6.46 3.05
CA VAL A 88 12.01 -5.14 2.44
C VAL A 88 10.91 -4.43 3.22
N LEU A 89 9.81 -5.14 3.51
CA LEU A 89 8.73 -4.66 4.36
C LEU A 89 8.87 -5.27 5.76
N GLN A 90 9.00 -4.41 6.78
CA GLN A 90 9.25 -4.84 8.15
C GLN A 90 8.00 -4.74 9.03
N LEU A 91 7.21 -3.68 8.86
CA LEU A 91 6.04 -3.38 9.67
C LEU A 91 5.00 -2.62 8.83
N ILE A 92 3.74 -2.93 9.07
CA ILE A 92 2.57 -2.17 8.62
C ILE A 92 1.78 -1.85 9.88
N GLU A 93 1.42 -0.58 10.06
CA GLU A 93 0.56 -0.15 11.15
C GLU A 93 -0.67 0.52 10.55
N LEU A 94 -1.84 0.06 11.00
CA LEU A 94 -3.13 0.69 10.72
C LEU A 94 -3.55 1.43 11.99
N ARG A 95 -3.74 2.74 11.88
CA ARG A 95 -4.04 3.65 13.00
C ARG A 95 -5.31 4.43 12.67
N ASP A 96 -6.14 4.71 13.68
CA ASP A 96 -7.32 5.59 13.62
C ASP A 96 -7.08 6.81 14.53
#